data_AF-C0FTB7-F1
#
_entry.id   AF-C0FTB7-F1
#
_cell.length_a   1.000
_cell.length_b   1.000
_cell.length_c   1.000
_cell.angle_alpha   90.00
_cell.angle_beta   90.00
_cell.angle_gamma   90.00
#
_symmetry.space_group_name_H-M   'P 1'
#
loop_
_entity.id
_entity.type
_entity.pdbx_description
1 polymer ?
#
loop_
_entity_poly.entity_id
_entity_poly.type
_entity_poly.pdbx_seq_one_letter_code
_entity_poly.pdbx_strand_id
1 'polypeptide(L)'
;MEAKVFTRENGDELSPGVNQAVRIYIAQKRKISVGDKMAGRHGNKGVVSRVLPVEDMPFLPNGRPLDIVLNPLGVPSRMNIGQVLEIHLSLAAKALGFNIATPVFDGAKEIDIQDTLELANDYVNFEWEDFEAKYKDVLGEEVMKYLWDNRDHRALWKGVPISRDGKVQLRDGRTGEPFDSPVTIGHMHYLKLHHLVDDKIHARSTGPYSLVTQQPLGGKAQFGGQRFGEMEVWALEAYGAAYTLQEILTVKSDDVVGRVKTYEAIIKGDNIPEPGIPESFKVLLKELQSLGLDVTVLDDEGNEVELMETSEYGNTDLNSIISGDKDFAFEDSESFSKMGFTKKEFDSENEELVDVEEEEDTDADDDSDFYDDMPEDNFEE
;
A
#
# COMPACT_ATOMS: atom_id res chain seq x y z
N MET A 1 -10.29 -14.79 16.51
CA MET A 1 -9.93 -15.76 15.47
C MET A 1 -10.84 -16.96 15.68
N GLU A 2 -11.61 -17.34 14.68
CA GLU A 2 -12.53 -18.48 14.76
C GLU A 2 -12.09 -19.50 13.70
N ALA A 3 -11.84 -20.75 14.10
CA ALA A 3 -11.46 -21.82 13.18
C ALA A 3 -12.63 -22.79 13.03
N LYS A 4 -13.03 -23.08 11.79
CA LYS A 4 -14.03 -24.10 11.45
C LYS A 4 -13.36 -25.22 10.68
N VAL A 5 -13.58 -26.44 11.14
CA VAL A 5 -13.04 -27.66 10.53
C VAL A 5 -14.18 -28.38 9.82
N PHE A 6 -13.98 -28.71 8.56
CA PHE A 6 -14.93 -29.41 7.71
C PHE A 6 -14.36 -30.79 7.36
N THR A 7 -15.13 -31.85 7.61
CA THR A 7 -14.75 -33.24 7.36
C THR A 7 -15.88 -33.99 6.66
N ARG A 8 -15.54 -35.00 5.88
CA ARG A 8 -16.56 -35.86 5.24
C ARG A 8 -17.40 -36.62 6.27
N GLU A 9 -16.79 -36.97 7.40
CA GLU A 9 -17.46 -37.63 8.52
C GLU A 9 -18.56 -36.74 9.13
N ASN A 10 -18.38 -35.42 9.10
CA ASN A 10 -19.37 -34.44 9.55
C ASN A 10 -20.45 -34.14 8.50
N GLY A 11 -20.40 -34.77 7.31
CA GLY A 11 -21.35 -34.55 6.23
C GLY A 11 -21.08 -33.30 5.38
N ASP A 12 -19.90 -32.69 5.51
CA ASP A 12 -19.52 -31.52 4.72
C ASP A 12 -19.10 -31.89 3.29
N GLU A 13 -19.52 -31.10 2.30
CA GLU A 13 -19.08 -31.24 0.91
C GLU A 13 -17.63 -30.74 0.74
N LEU A 14 -16.73 -31.68 0.43
CA LEU A 14 -15.32 -31.40 0.14
C LEU A 14 -15.00 -31.71 -1.32
N SER A 15 -14.09 -30.93 -1.92
CA SER A 15 -13.60 -31.19 -3.28
C SER A 15 -12.95 -32.58 -3.39
N PRO A 16 -12.94 -33.19 -4.59
CA PRO A 16 -12.24 -34.46 -4.82
C PRO A 16 -10.76 -34.36 -4.41
N GLY A 17 -10.25 -35.37 -3.71
CA GLY A 17 -8.87 -35.39 -3.19
C GLY A 17 -8.65 -34.63 -1.87
N VAL A 18 -9.65 -33.89 -1.35
CA VAL A 18 -9.55 -33.19 -0.06
C VAL A 18 -10.16 -34.05 1.06
N ASN A 19 -9.34 -34.36 2.06
CA ASN A 19 -9.74 -35.15 3.24
C ASN A 19 -10.39 -34.27 4.33
N GLN A 20 -9.84 -33.08 4.56
CA GLN A 20 -10.29 -32.12 5.57
C GLN A 20 -10.01 -30.70 5.07
N ALA A 21 -10.91 -29.76 5.36
CA ALA A 21 -10.71 -28.33 5.10
C ALA A 21 -10.82 -27.53 6.40
N VAL A 22 -9.91 -26.60 6.62
CA VAL A 22 -9.94 -25.72 7.80
C VAL A 22 -10.07 -24.27 7.33
N ARG A 23 -11.14 -23.59 7.76
CA ARG A 23 -11.36 -22.17 7.48
C ARG A 23 -11.10 -21.36 8.75
N ILE A 24 -10.20 -20.40 8.66
CA ILE A 24 -9.83 -19.53 9.77
C ILE A 24 -10.36 -18.12 9.47
N TYR A 25 -11.23 -17.62 10.33
CA TYR A 25 -11.80 -16.28 10.27
C TYR A 25 -11.02 -15.32 11.17
N ILE A 26 -10.51 -14.25 10.58
CA ILE A 26 -9.76 -13.19 11.26
C ILE A 26 -10.53 -11.89 11.07
N ALA A 27 -10.83 -11.21 12.18
CA ALA A 27 -11.48 -9.90 12.17
C ALA A 27 -10.46 -8.82 12.53
N GLN A 28 -10.47 -7.71 11.80
CA GLN A 28 -9.58 -6.57 12.02
C GLN A 28 -10.40 -5.28 12.02
N LYS A 29 -10.21 -4.43 13.03
CA LYS A 29 -10.78 -3.08 13.05
C LYS A 29 -9.83 -2.13 12.32
N ARG A 30 -10.28 -1.54 11.21
CA ARG A 30 -9.50 -0.58 10.42
C ARG A 30 -9.95 0.85 10.71
N LYS A 31 -9.03 1.70 11.19
CA LYS A 31 -9.26 3.14 11.37
C LYS A 31 -9.11 3.88 10.04
N ILE A 32 -9.51 5.15 9.98
CA ILE A 32 -9.22 5.99 8.82
C ILE A 32 -7.74 6.35 8.84
N SER A 33 -7.06 6.20 7.70
CA SER A 33 -5.66 6.55 7.53
C SER A 33 -5.46 7.45 6.31
N VAL A 34 -4.28 8.08 6.24
CA VAL A 34 -3.84 8.83 5.05
C VAL A 34 -3.75 7.87 3.88
N GLY A 35 -4.34 8.25 2.74
CA GLY A 35 -4.46 7.38 1.56
C GLY A 35 -5.84 6.71 1.40
N ASP A 36 -6.66 6.67 2.45
CA ASP A 36 -8.03 6.15 2.33
C ASP A 36 -8.90 7.06 1.47
N LYS A 37 -9.79 6.44 0.66
CA LYS A 37 -10.71 7.18 -0.20
C LYS A 37 -12.04 7.44 0.50
N MET A 38 -12.48 8.69 0.43
CA MET A 38 -13.73 9.17 1.00
C MET A 38 -14.60 9.85 -0.07
N ALA A 39 -15.90 9.93 0.16
CA ALA A 39 -16.82 10.56 -0.78
C ALA A 39 -18.07 11.16 -0.12
N GLY A 40 -18.52 12.31 -0.61
CA GLY A 40 -19.87 12.81 -0.32
C GLY A 40 -20.91 12.22 -1.27
N ARG A 41 -22.18 12.41 -0.94
CA ARG A 41 -23.32 11.91 -1.74
C ARG A 41 -23.43 12.58 -3.11
N HIS A 42 -22.86 13.79 -3.24
CA HIS A 42 -22.87 14.59 -4.47
C HIS A 42 -21.69 14.30 -5.42
N GLY A 43 -21.03 13.15 -5.26
CA GLY A 43 -19.96 12.70 -6.16
C GLY A 43 -18.60 13.38 -5.94
N ASN A 44 -18.47 14.24 -4.94
CA ASN A 44 -17.18 14.75 -4.47
C ASN A 44 -16.38 13.61 -3.82
N LYS A 45 -15.38 13.10 -4.54
CA LYS A 45 -14.49 12.02 -4.09
C LYS A 45 -13.10 12.59 -3.86
N GLY A 46 -12.46 12.15 -2.78
CA GLY A 46 -11.11 12.55 -2.41
C GLY A 46 -10.37 11.46 -1.66
N VAL A 47 -9.06 11.64 -1.54
CA VAL A 47 -8.19 10.81 -0.71
C VAL A 47 -7.80 11.64 0.52
N VAL A 48 -7.75 11.03 1.70
CA VAL A 48 -7.25 11.70 2.91
C VAL A 48 -5.76 11.98 2.71
N SER A 49 -5.40 13.26 2.58
CA SER A 49 -4.01 13.69 2.35
C SER A 49 -3.21 13.85 3.63
N ARG A 50 -3.86 14.36 4.69
CA ARG A 50 -3.24 14.60 5.99
C ARG A 50 -4.30 14.52 7.09
N VAL A 51 -3.90 13.98 8.24
CA VAL A 51 -4.66 14.04 9.49
C VAL A 51 -3.94 15.06 10.37
N LEU A 52 -4.58 16.20 10.62
CA LEU A 52 -4.04 17.26 11.47
C LEU A 52 -4.44 17.02 12.92
N PRO A 53 -3.61 17.44 13.89
CA PRO A 53 -4.04 17.50 15.27
C PRO A 53 -5.10 18.61 15.44
N VAL A 54 -5.90 18.53 16.51
CA VAL A 54 -7.10 19.37 16.66
C VAL A 54 -6.74 20.85 16.80
N GLU A 55 -5.62 21.15 17.47
CA GLU A 55 -5.05 22.49 17.66
C GLU A 55 -4.67 23.20 16.36
N ASP A 56 -4.40 22.47 15.28
CA ASP A 56 -4.02 23.02 13.98
C ASP A 56 -5.24 23.26 13.07
N MET A 57 -6.40 22.71 13.41
CA MET A 57 -7.59 22.82 12.58
C MET A 57 -8.19 24.23 12.66
N PRO A 58 -8.84 24.73 11.59
CA PRO A 58 -9.57 25.99 11.69
C PRO A 58 -10.66 25.92 12.75
N PHE A 59 -10.83 27.00 13.50
CA PHE A 59 -11.80 27.11 14.59
C PHE A 59 -12.89 28.13 14.28
N LEU A 60 -14.09 27.84 14.78
CA LEU A 60 -15.19 28.80 14.88
C LEU A 60 -14.89 29.88 15.92
N PRO A 61 -15.59 31.03 15.90
CA PRO A 61 -15.40 32.11 16.89
C PRO A 61 -15.59 31.68 18.34
N ASN A 62 -16.40 30.65 18.58
CA ASN A 62 -16.63 30.05 19.90
C ASN A 62 -15.57 29.00 20.31
N GLY A 63 -14.50 28.81 19.51
CA GLY A 63 -13.40 27.90 19.79
C GLY A 63 -13.62 26.45 19.34
N ARG A 64 -14.74 26.14 18.69
CA ARG A 64 -15.00 24.77 18.20
C ARG A 64 -14.22 24.49 16.90
N PRO A 65 -13.44 23.41 16.83
CA PRO A 65 -12.69 23.03 15.62
C PRO A 65 -13.61 22.47 14.53
N LEU A 66 -13.16 22.58 13.28
CA LEU A 66 -13.76 21.85 12.15
C LEU A 66 -13.19 20.42 12.05
N ASP A 67 -13.96 19.51 11.44
CA ASP A 67 -13.57 18.10 11.28
C ASP A 67 -12.86 17.82 9.94
N ILE A 68 -13.35 18.41 8.85
CA ILE A 68 -12.87 18.17 7.48
C ILE A 68 -12.80 19.50 6.73
N VAL A 69 -11.70 19.73 6.02
CA VAL A 69 -11.53 20.86 5.10
C VAL A 69 -11.57 20.34 3.66
N LEU A 70 -12.55 20.82 2.88
CA LEU A 70 -12.71 20.46 1.47
C LEU A 70 -12.28 21.63 0.58
N ASN A 71 -11.51 21.34 -0.47
CA ASN A 71 -11.08 22.35 -1.42
C ASN A 71 -12.27 22.82 -2.30
N PRO A 72 -12.58 24.14 -2.36
CA PRO A 72 -13.69 24.65 -3.14
C PRO A 72 -13.50 24.52 -4.66
N LEU A 73 -12.26 24.43 -5.16
CA LEU A 73 -11.97 24.41 -6.61
C LEU A 73 -12.64 23.23 -7.36
N GLY A 74 -12.97 22.15 -6.64
CA GLY A 74 -13.65 20.99 -7.21
C GLY A 74 -15.14 21.19 -7.49
N VAL A 75 -15.77 22.24 -6.96
CA VAL A 75 -17.23 22.46 -7.08
C VAL A 75 -17.60 23.14 -8.40
N PRO A 76 -16.98 24.28 -8.81
CA PRO A 76 -17.39 24.99 -10.03
C PRO A 76 -17.25 24.14 -11.30
N SER A 77 -16.15 23.41 -11.42
CA SER A 77 -15.85 22.58 -12.59
C SER A 77 -16.77 21.35 -12.73
N ARG A 78 -17.30 20.84 -11.62
CA ARG A 78 -18.13 19.62 -11.59
C ARG A 78 -19.63 19.89 -11.54
N MET A 79 -20.02 21.17 -11.40
CA MET A 79 -21.43 21.62 -11.35
C MET A 79 -22.32 20.90 -10.32
N ASN A 80 -21.72 20.37 -9.25
CA ASN A 80 -22.43 19.66 -8.19
C ASN A 80 -22.74 20.59 -7.01
N ILE A 81 -23.54 21.63 -7.30
CA ILE A 81 -23.88 22.69 -6.33
C ILE A 81 -24.71 22.19 -5.14
N GLY A 82 -25.39 21.05 -5.29
CA GLY A 82 -26.18 20.42 -4.23
C GLY A 82 -25.39 20.17 -2.94
N GLN A 83 -24.06 19.95 -3.04
CA GLN A 83 -23.21 19.79 -1.86
C GLN A 83 -23.10 21.09 -1.04
N VAL A 84 -23.17 22.25 -1.68
CA VAL A 84 -23.14 23.56 -1.02
C VAL A 84 -24.48 23.83 -0.35
N LEU A 85 -25.58 23.51 -1.05
CA LEU A 85 -26.94 23.60 -0.50
C LEU A 85 -27.11 22.67 0.73
N GLU A 86 -26.55 21.46 0.67
CA GLU A 86 -26.50 20.54 1.82
C GLU A 86 -25.74 21.16 3.00
N ILE A 87 -24.57 21.76 2.75
CA ILE A 87 -23.76 22.41 3.80
C ILE A 87 -24.55 23.55 4.46
N HIS A 88 -25.19 24.42 3.68
CA HIS A 88 -25.94 25.57 4.22
C HIS A 88 -27.14 25.14 5.06
N LEU A 89 -27.98 24.25 4.51
CA LEU A 89 -29.17 23.78 5.21
C LEU A 89 -28.81 22.96 6.46
N SER A 90 -27.75 22.16 6.39
CA SER A 90 -27.28 21.37 7.53
C SER A 90 -26.66 22.22 8.64
N LEU A 91 -26.01 23.35 8.31
CA LEU A 91 -25.55 24.31 9.31
C LEU A 91 -26.72 24.83 10.12
N ALA A 92 -27.77 25.31 9.43
CA ALA A 92 -28.97 25.82 10.09
C ALA A 92 -29.67 24.73 10.93
N ALA A 93 -29.83 23.53 10.38
CA ALA A 93 -30.42 22.39 11.08
C ALA A 93 -29.64 22.05 12.36
N LYS A 94 -28.31 22.04 12.29
CA LYS A 94 -27.45 21.72 13.44
C LYS A 94 -27.40 22.83 14.48
N ALA A 95 -27.59 24.08 14.10
CA ALA A 95 -27.75 25.19 15.03
C ALA A 95 -29.11 25.15 15.76
N LEU A 96 -30.18 24.76 15.05
CA LEU A 96 -31.54 24.67 15.59
C LEU A 96 -31.81 23.37 16.37
N GLY A 97 -31.01 22.32 16.15
CA GLY A 97 -31.07 21.06 16.89
C GLY A 97 -31.89 19.95 16.24
N PHE A 98 -32.50 20.18 15.08
CA PHE A 98 -33.31 19.18 14.38
C PHE A 98 -32.61 18.59 13.13
N ASN A 99 -33.18 17.51 12.60
CA ASN A 99 -32.77 16.89 11.34
C ASN A 99 -33.76 17.27 10.23
N ILE A 100 -33.27 17.43 9.01
CA ILE A 100 -34.10 17.81 7.85
C ILE A 100 -34.07 16.70 6.82
N ALA A 101 -35.24 16.41 6.24
CA ALA A 101 -35.38 15.59 5.05
C ALA A 101 -35.87 16.47 3.90
N THR A 102 -35.10 16.52 2.81
CA THR A 102 -35.49 17.23 1.58
C THR A 102 -35.83 16.19 0.50
N PRO A 103 -37.09 16.07 0.08
CA PRO A 103 -37.48 15.20 -1.02
C PRO A 103 -36.73 15.53 -2.31
N VAL A 104 -36.58 14.53 -3.18
CA VAL A 104 -35.98 14.73 -4.49
C VAL A 104 -36.96 15.54 -5.35
N PHE A 105 -36.49 16.64 -5.95
CA PHE A 105 -37.24 17.55 -6.83
C PHE A 105 -38.38 18.36 -6.17
N ASP A 106 -38.76 18.08 -4.93
CA ASP A 106 -39.73 18.85 -4.14
C ASP A 106 -39.15 19.16 -2.74
N GLY A 107 -37.90 19.62 -2.73
CA GLY A 107 -37.15 19.93 -1.52
C GLY A 107 -37.12 21.42 -1.19
N ALA A 108 -36.37 21.77 -0.15
CA ALA A 108 -36.13 23.15 0.24
C ALA A 108 -35.53 23.97 -0.92
N LYS A 109 -36.10 25.15 -1.15
CA LYS A 109 -35.60 26.14 -2.10
C LYS A 109 -34.50 26.98 -1.46
N GLU A 110 -33.79 27.74 -2.28
CA GLU A 110 -32.71 28.62 -1.81
C GLU A 110 -33.20 29.62 -0.75
N ILE A 111 -34.38 30.21 -0.94
CA ILE A 111 -34.99 31.17 -0.01
C ILE A 111 -35.28 30.48 1.33
N ASP A 112 -35.85 29.26 1.31
CA ASP A 112 -36.12 28.49 2.52
C ASP A 112 -34.82 28.24 3.32
N ILE A 113 -33.72 27.93 2.63
CA ILE A 113 -32.40 27.72 3.25
C ILE A 113 -31.89 29.03 3.88
N GLN A 114 -31.97 30.14 3.14
CA GLN A 114 -31.51 31.45 3.62
C GLN A 114 -32.31 31.94 4.83
N ASP A 115 -33.62 31.71 4.84
CA ASP A 115 -34.51 32.10 5.94
C ASP A 115 -34.28 31.20 7.16
N THR A 116 -34.01 29.91 6.94
CA THR A 116 -33.64 28.98 8.01
C THR A 116 -32.28 29.33 8.62
N LEU A 117 -31.32 29.81 7.82
CA LEU A 117 -30.02 30.30 8.31
C LEU A 117 -30.18 31.55 9.18
N GLU A 118 -31.03 32.49 8.78
CA GLU A 118 -31.34 33.68 9.59
C GLU A 118 -32.02 33.28 10.90
N LEU A 119 -33.03 32.40 10.84
CA LEU A 119 -33.68 31.85 12.01
C LEU A 119 -32.68 31.18 12.96
N ALA A 120 -31.75 30.38 12.42
CA ALA A 120 -30.71 29.72 13.19
C ALA A 120 -29.76 30.70 13.86
N ASN A 121 -29.34 31.76 13.16
CA ASN A 121 -28.51 32.81 13.71
C ASN A 121 -29.17 33.49 14.91
N ASP A 122 -30.42 33.91 14.74
CA ASP A 122 -31.15 34.64 15.77
C ASP A 122 -31.47 33.73 16.95
N TYR A 123 -31.81 32.47 16.67
CA TYR A 123 -32.00 31.45 17.70
C TYR A 123 -30.76 31.29 18.57
N VAL A 124 -29.55 31.25 18.02
CA VAL A 124 -28.34 30.98 18.84
C VAL A 124 -27.72 32.25 19.45
N ASN A 125 -27.99 33.43 18.90
CA ASN A 125 -27.31 34.67 19.28
C ASN A 125 -28.18 35.73 19.99
N PHE A 126 -29.51 35.73 19.83
CA PHE A 126 -30.38 36.68 20.54
C PHE A 126 -30.72 36.19 21.96
N GLU A 127 -31.28 37.06 22.80
CA GLU A 127 -31.95 36.57 24.01
C GLU A 127 -33.28 35.90 23.64
N TRP A 128 -33.79 35.00 24.49
CA TRP A 128 -34.96 34.21 24.13
C TRP A 128 -36.20 35.08 23.88
N GLU A 129 -36.39 36.11 24.69
CA GLU A 129 -37.53 37.02 24.62
C GLU A 129 -37.58 37.76 23.27
N ASP A 130 -36.42 38.20 22.77
CA ASP A 130 -36.30 38.87 21.48
C ASP A 130 -36.55 37.91 20.31
N PHE A 131 -36.05 36.67 20.44
CA PHE A 131 -36.29 35.61 19.46
C PHE A 131 -37.79 35.25 19.38
N GLU A 132 -38.43 35.00 20.52
CA GLU A 132 -39.84 34.67 20.60
C GLU A 132 -40.70 35.81 20.04
N ALA A 133 -40.40 37.06 20.38
CA ALA A 133 -41.14 38.22 19.85
C ALA A 133 -41.06 38.33 18.32
N LYS A 134 -39.90 38.03 17.72
CA LYS A 134 -39.70 38.08 16.25
C LYS A 134 -40.40 36.92 15.53
N TYR A 135 -40.42 35.73 16.12
CA TYR A 135 -40.77 34.49 15.41
C TYR A 135 -42.07 33.80 15.85
N LYS A 136 -42.72 34.22 16.95
CA LYS A 136 -43.97 33.61 17.45
C LYS A 136 -45.11 33.56 16.42
N ASP A 137 -45.21 34.57 15.55
CA ASP A 137 -46.29 34.69 14.57
C ASP A 137 -45.90 34.07 13.21
N VAL A 138 -44.63 33.67 13.05
CA VAL A 138 -44.04 33.13 11.82
C VAL A 138 -43.88 31.61 11.92
N LEU A 139 -43.41 31.12 13.08
CA LEU A 139 -43.21 29.69 13.32
C LEU A 139 -44.48 29.01 13.79
N GLY A 140 -44.67 27.75 13.40
CA GLY A 140 -45.71 26.92 13.97
C GLY A 140 -45.49 26.69 15.46
N GLU A 141 -46.59 26.57 16.23
CA GLU A 141 -46.56 26.37 17.68
C GLU A 141 -45.67 25.18 18.09
N GLU A 142 -45.68 24.09 17.32
CA GLU A 142 -44.85 22.91 17.56
C GLU A 142 -43.35 23.21 17.45
N VAL A 143 -42.94 24.02 16.47
CA VAL A 143 -41.53 24.39 16.26
C VAL A 143 -41.07 25.31 17.37
N MET A 144 -41.87 26.31 17.75
CA MET A 144 -41.54 27.21 18.84
C MET A 144 -41.40 26.45 20.17
N LYS A 145 -42.34 25.55 20.46
CA LYS A 145 -42.28 24.68 21.64
C LYS A 145 -41.03 23.80 21.62
N TYR A 146 -40.69 23.19 20.49
CA TYR A 146 -39.47 22.39 20.36
C TYR A 146 -38.21 23.21 20.65
N LEU A 147 -38.11 24.42 20.11
CA LEU A 147 -36.96 25.30 20.34
C LEU A 147 -36.88 25.75 21.81
N TRP A 148 -38.01 25.99 22.46
CA TRP A 148 -38.05 26.29 23.90
C TRP A 148 -37.54 25.12 24.75
N ASP A 149 -38.07 23.93 24.49
CA ASP A 149 -37.73 22.70 25.22
C ASP A 149 -36.24 22.32 25.03
N ASN A 150 -35.62 22.72 23.90
CA ASN A 150 -34.23 22.40 23.54
C ASN A 150 -33.29 23.62 23.58
N ARG A 151 -33.61 24.65 24.36
CA ARG A 151 -32.78 25.88 24.47
C ARG A 151 -31.35 25.64 24.93
N ASP A 152 -31.09 24.56 25.67
CA ASP A 152 -29.73 24.22 26.12
C ASP A 152 -28.80 23.95 24.92
N HIS A 153 -29.35 23.50 23.79
CA HIS A 153 -28.62 23.27 22.54
C HIS A 153 -27.98 24.54 21.96
N ARG A 154 -28.55 25.71 22.29
CA ARG A 154 -28.05 27.03 21.85
C ARG A 154 -26.59 27.25 22.28
N ALA A 155 -26.19 26.68 23.42
CA ALA A 155 -24.84 26.83 23.96
C ALA A 155 -23.75 26.34 23.00
N LEU A 156 -24.04 25.36 22.14
CA LEU A 156 -23.06 24.81 21.18
C LEU A 156 -22.68 25.79 20.06
N TRP A 157 -23.55 26.76 19.78
CA TRP A 157 -23.42 27.69 18.66
C TRP A 157 -23.44 29.16 19.09
N LYS A 158 -23.59 29.43 20.39
CA LYS A 158 -23.57 30.77 20.96
C LYS A 158 -22.28 31.49 20.58
N GLY A 159 -22.40 32.72 20.07
CA GLY A 159 -21.27 33.55 19.66
C GLY A 159 -20.73 33.24 18.26
N VAL A 160 -21.36 32.34 17.52
CA VAL A 160 -21.06 32.09 16.11
C VAL A 160 -22.05 32.88 15.25
N PRO A 161 -21.63 33.94 14.54
CA PRO A 161 -22.50 34.67 13.62
C PRO A 161 -22.74 33.82 12.38
N ILE A 162 -23.99 33.49 12.09
CA ILE A 162 -24.40 32.70 10.92
C ILE A 162 -25.06 33.66 9.93
N SER A 163 -24.42 33.86 8.78
CA SER A 163 -24.97 34.71 7.72
C SER A 163 -25.98 33.97 6.84
N ARG A 164 -26.82 34.73 6.12
CA ARG A 164 -27.70 34.18 5.08
C ARG A 164 -26.95 33.53 3.92
N ASP A 165 -25.67 33.88 3.69
CA ASP A 165 -24.83 33.23 2.67
C ASP A 165 -24.09 31.98 3.19
N GLY A 166 -24.37 31.54 4.42
CA GLY A 166 -23.87 30.29 5.00
C GLY A 166 -22.37 30.33 5.33
N LYS A 167 -21.79 31.53 5.45
CA LYS A 167 -20.38 31.73 5.75
C LYS A 167 -20.19 32.24 7.17
N VAL A 168 -19.06 31.86 7.75
CA VAL A 168 -18.67 32.25 9.10
C VAL A 168 -17.21 32.66 9.08
N GLN A 169 -16.88 33.67 9.88
CA GLN A 169 -15.50 34.07 10.10
C GLN A 169 -14.78 32.99 10.91
N LEU A 170 -13.76 32.36 10.32
CA LEU A 170 -12.93 31.36 11.00
C LEU A 170 -11.61 31.99 11.47
N ARG A 171 -10.96 31.28 12.40
CA ARG A 171 -9.60 31.54 12.86
C ARG A 171 -8.68 30.39 12.47
N ASP A 172 -7.47 30.72 12.06
CA ASP A 172 -6.40 29.73 11.86
C ASP A 172 -6.02 29.14 13.23
N GLY A 173 -5.98 27.82 13.33
CA GLY A 173 -5.59 27.14 14.57
C GLY A 173 -4.12 27.34 14.94
N ARG A 174 -3.26 27.59 13.96
CA ARG A 174 -1.81 27.72 14.16
C ARG A 174 -1.40 29.10 14.64
N THR A 175 -2.02 30.14 14.10
CA THR A 175 -1.69 31.53 14.42
C THR A 175 -2.71 32.17 15.36
N GLY A 176 -3.94 31.66 15.40
CA GLY A 176 -5.06 32.27 16.11
C GLY A 176 -5.67 33.48 15.38
N GLU A 177 -5.10 33.90 14.25
CA GLU A 177 -5.58 35.04 13.48
C GLU A 177 -6.84 34.68 12.67
N PRO A 178 -7.78 35.63 12.49
CA PRO A 178 -8.92 35.42 11.61
C PRO A 178 -8.47 35.29 10.15
N PHE A 179 -9.13 34.44 9.37
CA PHE A 179 -8.92 34.41 7.92
C PHE A 179 -9.33 35.73 7.26
N ASP A 180 -8.73 36.04 6.10
CA ASP A 180 -9.01 37.26 5.34
C ASP A 180 -10.48 37.36 4.87
N SER A 181 -11.17 36.24 4.73
CA SER A 181 -12.55 36.19 4.27
C SER A 181 -13.37 35.12 4.99
N PRO A 182 -14.68 35.34 5.19
CA PRO A 182 -15.59 34.33 5.72
C PRO A 182 -15.62 33.07 4.85
N VAL A 183 -15.73 31.92 5.50
CA VAL A 183 -15.67 30.60 4.85
C VAL A 183 -17.00 29.88 5.03
N THR A 184 -17.46 29.20 3.99
CA THR A 184 -18.65 28.35 4.05
C THR A 184 -18.40 27.15 4.97
N ILE A 185 -19.27 26.97 5.96
CA ILE A 185 -19.22 25.85 6.91
C ILE A 185 -20.56 25.14 6.99
N GLY A 186 -20.55 23.91 7.50
CA GLY A 186 -21.75 23.14 7.80
C GLY A 186 -21.46 21.65 7.85
N HIS A 187 -22.50 20.84 7.82
CA HIS A 187 -22.42 19.42 8.08
C HIS A 187 -22.78 18.60 6.85
N MET A 188 -21.77 18.12 6.13
CA MET A 188 -21.96 17.24 4.98
C MET A 188 -22.00 15.78 5.41
N HIS A 189 -22.88 14.98 4.79
CA HIS A 189 -22.80 13.52 4.94
C HIS A 189 -21.65 12.94 4.10
N TYR A 190 -20.62 12.43 4.77
CA TYR A 190 -19.39 11.96 4.14
C TYR A 190 -19.14 10.48 4.44
N LEU A 191 -18.82 9.71 3.39
CA LEU A 191 -18.72 8.25 3.41
C LEU A 191 -17.28 7.80 3.27
N LYS A 192 -16.92 6.74 4.02
CA LYS A 192 -15.69 5.98 3.80
C LYS A 192 -15.92 4.93 2.72
N LEU A 193 -15.08 4.93 1.68
CA LEU A 193 -15.17 3.93 0.62
C LEU A 193 -14.34 2.69 0.96
N HIS A 194 -14.67 1.56 0.33
CA HIS A 194 -13.89 0.31 0.45
C HIS A 194 -12.47 0.40 -0.14
N HIS A 195 -12.13 1.51 -0.82
CA HIS A 195 -10.82 1.71 -1.43
C HIS A 195 -9.83 2.19 -0.37
N LEU A 196 -9.29 1.25 0.39
CA LEU A 196 -8.31 1.51 1.45
C LEU A 196 -6.88 1.47 0.90
N VAL A 197 -6.00 2.26 1.48
CA VAL A 197 -4.59 2.32 1.05
C VAL A 197 -3.84 1.03 1.38
N ASP A 198 -4.10 0.45 2.54
CA ASP A 198 -3.46 -0.78 3.03
C ASP A 198 -3.65 -1.95 2.05
N ASP A 199 -4.80 -1.99 1.38
CA ASP A 199 -5.11 -3.02 0.39
C ASP A 199 -4.40 -2.79 -0.95
N LYS A 200 -3.88 -1.57 -1.21
CA LYS A 200 -3.30 -1.17 -2.50
C LYS A 200 -1.77 -1.08 -2.52
N ILE A 201 -1.13 -0.82 -1.38
CA ILE A 201 0.33 -0.79 -1.33
C ILE A 201 0.85 -2.18 -1.67
N HIS A 202 1.77 -2.25 -2.63
CA HIS A 202 2.44 -3.46 -3.06
C HIS A 202 3.87 -3.11 -3.47
N ALA A 203 4.82 -3.89 -3.00
CA ALA A 203 6.24 -3.77 -3.35
C ALA A 203 6.80 -5.17 -3.54
N ARG A 204 7.77 -5.28 -4.46
CA ARG A 204 8.44 -6.53 -4.80
C ARG A 204 9.92 -6.25 -4.96
N SER A 205 10.75 -7.06 -4.30
CA SER A 205 12.18 -7.18 -4.60
C SER A 205 12.40 -8.34 -5.57
N THR A 206 12.17 -9.57 -5.11
CA THR A 206 12.20 -10.82 -5.89
C THR A 206 10.87 -11.56 -5.70
N GLY A 207 10.59 -12.57 -6.54
CA GLY A 207 9.33 -13.29 -6.47
C GLY A 207 9.22 -14.37 -7.53
N PRO A 208 8.04 -15.00 -7.67
CA PRO A 208 7.84 -16.07 -8.64
C PRO A 208 7.84 -15.54 -10.08
N TYR A 209 8.15 -16.46 -10.99
CA TYR A 209 8.27 -16.22 -12.43
C TYR A 209 7.37 -17.18 -13.21
N SER A 210 6.98 -16.76 -14.41
CA SER A 210 6.25 -17.58 -15.37
C SER A 210 7.10 -18.76 -15.84
N LEU A 211 6.49 -19.93 -15.99
CA LEU A 211 7.19 -21.14 -16.47
C LEU A 211 7.71 -20.98 -17.90
N VAL A 212 6.95 -20.30 -18.76
CA VAL A 212 7.25 -20.20 -20.19
C VAL A 212 8.13 -18.99 -20.46
N THR A 213 7.65 -17.79 -20.11
CA THR A 213 8.32 -16.54 -20.47
C THR A 213 9.42 -16.14 -19.49
N GLN A 214 9.57 -16.82 -18.36
CA GLN A 214 10.49 -16.47 -17.26
C GLN A 214 10.33 -15.04 -16.70
N GLN A 215 9.25 -14.33 -17.06
CA GLN A 215 8.93 -13.00 -16.57
C GLN A 215 8.28 -13.04 -15.17
N PRO A 216 8.46 -12.00 -14.35
CA PRO A 216 7.76 -11.82 -13.09
C PRO A 216 6.24 -12.06 -13.23
N LEU A 217 5.66 -12.92 -12.38
CA LEU A 217 4.20 -13.10 -12.37
C LEU A 217 3.47 -11.78 -12.04
N GLY A 218 2.21 -11.67 -12.45
CA GLY A 218 1.38 -10.49 -12.16
C GLY A 218 0.53 -10.65 -10.90
N GLY A 219 0.14 -9.53 -10.31
CA GLY A 219 -0.86 -9.49 -9.25
C GLY A 219 -0.30 -9.54 -7.82
N LYS A 220 -0.90 -8.76 -6.93
CA LYS A 220 -0.46 -8.58 -5.54
C LYS A 220 -0.42 -9.89 -4.74
N ALA A 221 -1.40 -10.77 -4.95
CA ALA A 221 -1.49 -12.05 -4.22
C ALA A 221 -0.32 -13.01 -4.51
N GLN A 222 0.34 -12.84 -5.66
CA GLN A 222 1.47 -13.68 -6.09
C GLN A 222 2.82 -12.96 -5.92
N PHE A 223 2.85 -11.86 -5.15
CA PHE A 223 4.02 -10.97 -5.09
C PHE A 223 4.48 -10.52 -6.49
N GLY A 224 3.50 -10.18 -7.34
CA GLY A 224 3.74 -9.94 -8.75
C GLY A 224 4.54 -8.67 -9.05
N GLY A 225 5.21 -8.64 -10.20
CA GLY A 225 5.91 -7.47 -10.72
C GLY A 225 4.93 -6.42 -11.25
N GLN A 226 5.37 -5.17 -11.31
CA GLN A 226 4.63 -4.12 -12.02
C GLN A 226 4.87 -4.28 -13.52
N ARG A 227 3.80 -4.19 -14.31
CA ARG A 227 3.92 -4.19 -15.77
C ARG A 227 4.59 -2.89 -16.22
N PHE A 228 5.70 -3.04 -16.93
CA PHE A 228 6.32 -1.97 -17.70
C PHE A 228 5.85 -2.11 -19.15
N GLY A 229 4.95 -1.23 -19.58
CA GLY A 229 4.32 -1.30 -20.90
C GLY A 229 5.11 -0.57 -21.96
N GLU A 230 4.64 -0.70 -23.21
CA GLU A 230 5.21 -0.03 -24.38
C GLU A 230 5.26 1.49 -24.21
N MET A 231 4.23 2.10 -23.62
CA MET A 231 4.20 3.54 -23.35
C MET A 231 5.29 3.98 -22.37
N GLU A 232 5.59 3.15 -21.36
CA GLU A 232 6.68 3.42 -20.42
C GLU A 232 8.06 3.19 -21.05
N VAL A 233 8.18 2.23 -21.97
CA VAL A 233 9.40 2.04 -22.80
C VAL A 233 9.69 3.29 -23.62
N TRP A 234 8.70 3.79 -24.38
CA TRP A 234 8.85 5.03 -25.16
C TRP A 234 9.26 6.22 -24.30
N ALA A 235 8.78 6.29 -23.06
CA ALA A 235 9.19 7.34 -22.15
C ALA A 235 10.70 7.28 -21.87
N LEU A 236 11.26 6.09 -21.57
CA LEU A 236 12.70 5.94 -21.34
C LEU A 236 13.53 6.16 -22.61
N GLU A 237 13.04 5.72 -23.76
CA GLU A 237 13.67 5.97 -25.05
C GLU A 237 13.77 7.47 -25.34
N ALA A 238 12.69 8.22 -25.10
CA ALA A 238 12.68 9.68 -25.27
C ALA A 238 13.66 10.40 -24.34
N TYR A 239 13.92 9.86 -23.14
CA TYR A 239 14.96 10.38 -22.25
C TYR A 239 16.38 9.97 -22.65
N GLY A 240 16.55 9.05 -23.61
CA GLY A 240 17.86 8.45 -23.93
C GLY A 240 18.41 7.58 -22.80
N ALA A 241 17.54 7.04 -21.93
CA ALA A 241 17.93 6.25 -20.76
C ALA A 241 18.22 4.79 -21.15
N ALA A 242 19.20 4.59 -22.03
CA ALA A 242 19.51 3.28 -22.65
C ALA A 242 19.82 2.19 -21.61
N TYR A 243 20.72 2.45 -20.66
CA TYR A 243 21.08 1.48 -19.61
C TYR A 243 19.90 1.14 -18.69
N THR A 244 19.08 2.13 -18.32
CA THR A 244 17.89 1.89 -17.48
C THR A 244 16.85 1.06 -18.22
N LEU A 245 16.63 1.34 -19.50
CA LEU A 245 15.71 0.56 -20.33
C LEU A 245 16.23 -0.88 -20.50
N GLN A 246 17.52 -1.04 -20.79
CA GLN A 246 18.15 -2.35 -20.91
C GLN A 246 17.98 -3.16 -19.63
N GLU A 247 18.24 -2.56 -18.46
CA GLU A 247 18.09 -3.21 -17.16
C GLU A 247 16.64 -3.69 -16.92
N ILE A 248 15.64 -2.87 -17.27
CA ILE A 248 14.22 -3.22 -17.13
C ILE A 248 13.83 -4.38 -18.04
N LEU A 249 14.33 -4.40 -19.28
CA LEU A 249 14.02 -5.43 -20.28
C LEU A 249 14.78 -6.74 -20.08
N THR A 250 15.82 -6.77 -19.24
CA THR A 250 16.71 -7.94 -19.06
C THR A 250 16.72 -8.40 -17.60
N VAL A 251 17.68 -7.93 -16.79
CA VAL A 251 18.00 -8.42 -15.44
C VAL A 251 16.87 -8.21 -14.43
N LYS A 252 15.97 -7.24 -14.65
CA LYS A 252 14.76 -7.03 -13.83
C LYS A 252 13.55 -7.84 -14.29
N SER A 253 13.66 -8.56 -15.40
CA SER A 253 12.57 -9.32 -16.02
C SER A 253 12.95 -10.79 -16.23
N ASP A 254 13.44 -11.13 -17.42
CA ASP A 254 13.52 -12.50 -17.94
C ASP A 254 14.93 -12.93 -18.36
N ASP A 255 15.97 -12.14 -18.09
CA ASP A 255 17.35 -12.64 -18.12
C ASP A 255 17.61 -13.51 -16.89
N VAL A 256 17.46 -14.83 -17.05
CA VAL A 256 17.56 -15.81 -15.96
C VAL A 256 18.93 -15.83 -15.31
N VAL A 257 19.99 -15.72 -16.10
CA VAL A 257 21.37 -15.75 -15.60
C VAL A 257 21.76 -14.39 -15.04
N GLY A 258 21.45 -13.32 -15.78
CA GLY A 258 21.78 -11.95 -15.38
C GLY A 258 21.09 -11.53 -14.09
N ARG A 259 19.83 -11.94 -13.85
CA ARG A 259 19.13 -11.58 -12.60
C ARG A 259 19.76 -12.22 -11.36
N VAL A 260 20.26 -13.46 -11.47
CA VAL A 260 20.91 -14.15 -10.34
C VAL A 260 22.24 -13.48 -10.03
N LYS A 261 23.07 -13.23 -11.05
CA LYS A 261 24.35 -12.53 -10.90
C LYS A 261 24.16 -11.10 -10.40
N THR A 262 23.12 -10.40 -10.86
CA THR A 262 22.78 -9.05 -10.40
C THR A 262 22.42 -9.06 -8.91
N TYR A 263 21.61 -10.03 -8.47
CA TYR A 263 21.26 -10.16 -7.06
C TYR A 263 22.49 -10.44 -6.18
N GLU A 264 23.38 -11.32 -6.62
CA GLU A 264 24.65 -11.61 -5.95
C GLU A 264 25.56 -10.38 -5.88
N ALA A 265 25.74 -9.67 -7.00
CA ALA A 265 26.53 -8.44 -7.07
C ALA A 265 26.00 -7.36 -6.10
N ILE A 266 24.67 -7.19 -6.02
CA ILE A 266 24.05 -6.24 -5.08
C ILE A 266 24.37 -6.61 -3.63
N ILE A 267 24.37 -7.91 -3.28
CA ILE A 267 24.71 -8.37 -1.93
C ILE A 267 26.19 -8.13 -1.62
N LYS A 268 27.07 -8.40 -2.58
CA LYS A 268 28.52 -8.20 -2.44
C LYS A 268 28.94 -6.73 -2.50
N GLY A 269 28.08 -5.85 -3.01
CA GLY A 269 28.39 -4.44 -3.26
C GLY A 269 29.22 -4.22 -4.53
N ASP A 270 29.24 -5.20 -5.42
CA ASP A 270 29.94 -5.16 -6.70
C ASP A 270 29.10 -4.48 -7.78
N ASN A 271 29.76 -4.09 -8.87
CA ASN A 271 29.07 -3.54 -10.03
C ASN A 271 28.20 -4.60 -10.70
N ILE A 272 27.02 -4.17 -11.17
CA ILE A 272 26.08 -5.04 -11.88
C ILE A 272 26.74 -5.51 -13.19
N PRO A 273 26.74 -6.83 -13.48
CA PRO A 273 27.34 -7.35 -14.71
C PRO A 273 26.54 -6.94 -15.94
N GLU A 274 27.16 -7.08 -17.12
CA GLU A 274 26.46 -6.82 -18.38
C GLU A 274 25.29 -7.79 -18.59
N PRO A 275 24.10 -7.29 -19.01
CA PRO A 275 22.95 -8.13 -19.25
C PRO A 275 23.15 -9.12 -20.40
N GLY A 276 22.56 -10.31 -20.26
CA GLY A 276 22.49 -11.31 -21.31
C GLY A 276 21.27 -11.15 -22.21
N ILE A 277 20.98 -12.23 -22.96
CA ILE A 277 19.85 -12.28 -23.90
C ILE A 277 18.55 -12.61 -23.13
N PRO A 278 17.49 -11.79 -23.27
CA PRO A 278 16.18 -12.07 -22.67
C PRO A 278 15.63 -13.45 -23.07
N GLU A 279 15.06 -14.18 -22.10
CA GLU A 279 14.44 -15.47 -22.38
C GLU A 279 13.24 -15.33 -23.33
N SER A 280 12.50 -14.21 -23.27
CA SER A 280 11.40 -13.93 -24.21
C SER A 280 11.85 -13.89 -25.67
N PHE A 281 13.08 -13.44 -25.94
CA PHE A 281 13.64 -13.47 -27.30
C PHE A 281 13.95 -14.91 -27.75
N LYS A 282 14.48 -15.75 -26.86
CA LYS A 282 14.70 -17.18 -27.15
C LYS A 282 13.38 -17.90 -27.43
N VAL A 283 12.36 -17.64 -26.61
CA VAL A 283 11.00 -18.18 -26.80
C VAL A 283 10.44 -17.77 -28.16
N LEU A 284 10.57 -16.50 -28.54
CA LEU A 284 10.14 -16.00 -29.86
C LEU A 284 10.80 -16.76 -31.01
N LEU A 285 12.12 -17.00 -30.95
CA LEU A 285 12.83 -17.75 -31.99
C LEU A 285 12.31 -19.19 -32.12
N LYS A 286 12.08 -19.88 -30.99
CA LYS A 286 11.51 -21.23 -30.99
C LYS A 286 10.08 -21.26 -31.52
N GLU A 287 9.28 -20.24 -31.22
CA GLU A 287 7.93 -20.11 -31.76
C GLU A 287 7.95 -19.91 -33.29
N LEU A 288 8.85 -19.10 -33.83
CA LEU A 288 9.02 -18.93 -35.28
C LEU A 288 9.53 -20.21 -35.97
N GLN A 289 10.51 -20.89 -35.38
CA GLN A 289 11.01 -22.18 -35.87
C GLN A 289 9.91 -23.25 -35.89
N SER A 290 9.00 -23.26 -34.91
CA SER A 290 7.86 -24.18 -34.88
C SER A 290 6.88 -23.99 -36.05
N LEU A 291 6.88 -22.81 -36.67
CA LEU A 291 6.09 -22.50 -37.87
C LEU A 291 6.83 -22.85 -39.17
N GLY A 292 8.05 -23.38 -39.09
CA GLY A 292 8.91 -23.67 -40.24
C GLY A 292 9.63 -22.43 -40.79
N LEU A 293 9.76 -21.37 -39.99
CA LEU A 293 10.60 -20.22 -40.30
C LEU A 293 11.96 -20.39 -39.65
N ASP A 294 13.01 -20.48 -40.46
CA ASP A 294 14.38 -20.55 -39.97
C ASP A 294 14.90 -19.14 -39.66
N VAL A 295 15.26 -18.90 -38.40
CA VAL A 295 15.75 -17.61 -37.91
C VAL A 295 17.03 -17.86 -37.13
N THR A 296 18.12 -17.28 -37.62
CA THR A 296 19.46 -17.37 -37.04
C THR A 296 19.96 -15.97 -36.66
N VAL A 297 20.75 -15.89 -35.59
CA VAL A 297 21.41 -14.65 -35.17
C VAL A 297 22.81 -14.67 -35.75
N LEU A 298 23.20 -13.61 -36.47
CA LEU A 298 24.52 -13.49 -37.07
C LEU A 298 25.33 -12.42 -36.34
N ASP A 299 26.64 -12.63 -36.22
CA ASP A 299 27.59 -11.60 -35.83
C ASP A 299 27.92 -10.65 -36.99
N ASP A 300 28.78 -9.65 -36.74
CA ASP A 300 29.22 -8.69 -37.76
C ASP A 300 30.02 -9.32 -38.90
N GLU A 301 30.57 -10.53 -38.70
CA GLU A 301 31.34 -11.30 -39.69
C GLU A 301 30.47 -12.28 -40.49
N GLY A 302 29.18 -12.40 -40.16
CA GLY A 302 28.22 -13.30 -40.79
C GLY A 302 28.28 -14.74 -40.28
N ASN A 303 28.96 -14.99 -39.16
CA ASN A 303 28.93 -16.29 -38.49
C ASN A 303 27.69 -16.39 -37.59
N GLU A 304 27.16 -17.60 -37.45
CA GLU A 304 26.01 -17.86 -36.59
C GLU A 304 26.40 -17.82 -35.11
N VAL A 305 25.66 -17.04 -34.33
CA VAL A 305 25.79 -16.97 -32.88
C VAL A 305 24.94 -18.09 -32.27
N GLU A 306 25.60 -19.09 -31.69
CA GLU A 306 24.92 -20.16 -30.97
C GLU A 306 24.24 -19.61 -29.71
N LEU A 307 22.91 -19.55 -29.76
CA LEU A 307 22.09 -19.26 -28.59
C LEU A 307 22.02 -20.51 -27.72
N MET A 308 22.93 -20.64 -26.76
CA MET A 308 22.90 -21.75 -25.81
C MET A 308 21.50 -21.86 -25.17
N GLU A 309 20.89 -23.04 -25.32
CA GLU A 309 19.65 -23.35 -24.64
C GLU A 309 19.91 -23.44 -23.14
N THR A 310 19.06 -22.78 -22.38
CA THR A 310 19.08 -22.77 -20.92
C THR A 310 18.71 -24.15 -20.33
N SER A 311 18.53 -25.19 -21.17
CA SER A 311 18.12 -26.55 -20.86
C SER A 311 19.25 -27.45 -20.32
N GLU A 312 20.51 -26.97 -20.30
CA GLU A 312 21.64 -27.66 -19.66
C GLU A 312 21.98 -27.16 -18.25
N TYR A 313 21.07 -26.50 -17.53
CA TYR A 313 21.11 -26.53 -16.06
C TYR A 313 20.47 -27.82 -15.54
N GLY A 314 20.99 -28.96 -16.01
CA GLY A 314 20.84 -30.22 -15.30
C GLY A 314 21.48 -30.09 -13.92
N ASN A 315 21.07 -30.94 -12.98
CA ASN A 315 21.52 -31.08 -11.58
C ASN A 315 23.04 -31.06 -11.30
N THR A 316 23.88 -30.85 -12.30
CA THR A 316 25.34 -30.82 -12.24
C THR A 316 25.90 -29.43 -11.92
N ASP A 317 25.29 -28.32 -12.36
CA ASP A 317 25.90 -26.99 -12.15
C ASP A 317 25.44 -26.21 -10.92
N LEU A 318 24.22 -26.48 -10.41
CA LEU A 318 23.87 -25.95 -9.09
C LEU A 318 24.76 -26.59 -8.01
N ASN A 319 25.07 -27.88 -8.17
CA ASN A 319 25.98 -28.59 -7.29
C ASN A 319 27.45 -28.21 -7.56
N SER A 320 27.88 -27.92 -8.79
CA SER A 320 29.26 -27.49 -9.07
C SER A 320 29.55 -26.08 -8.51
N ILE A 321 28.56 -25.18 -8.54
CA ILE A 321 28.65 -23.85 -7.92
C ILE A 321 28.59 -23.95 -6.39
N ILE A 322 27.76 -24.84 -5.83
CA ILE A 322 27.74 -25.11 -4.37
C ILE A 322 29.00 -25.90 -3.91
N SER A 323 29.61 -26.70 -4.79
CA SER A 323 30.78 -27.52 -4.45
C SER A 323 32.13 -26.88 -4.78
N GLY A 324 32.16 -25.87 -5.64
CA GLY A 324 33.29 -24.94 -5.79
C GLY A 324 33.38 -23.94 -4.63
N ASP A 325 32.30 -23.82 -3.86
CA ASP A 325 32.21 -23.07 -2.59
C ASP A 325 32.32 -24.00 -1.36
N LYS A 326 33.00 -25.15 -1.52
CA LYS A 326 33.29 -26.08 -0.42
C LYS A 326 34.19 -25.49 0.67
N ASP A 327 34.75 -24.31 0.46
CA ASP A 327 35.43 -23.55 1.53
C ASP A 327 34.44 -22.85 2.51
N PHE A 328 33.12 -22.95 2.27
CA PHE A 328 32.09 -22.53 3.23
C PHE A 328 31.27 -23.71 3.80
N ALA A 329 31.72 -24.95 3.59
CA ALA A 329 31.10 -26.11 4.21
C ALA A 329 31.72 -26.38 5.60
N PHE A 330 31.02 -25.92 6.64
CA PHE A 330 30.66 -26.77 7.79
C PHE A 330 31.74 -27.65 8.45
N GLU A 331 33.02 -27.25 8.45
CA GLU A 331 34.10 -28.06 9.06
C GLU A 331 34.62 -27.57 10.41
N ASP A 332 34.04 -26.52 11.01
CA ASP A 332 34.39 -26.11 12.37
C ASP A 332 33.20 -26.26 13.32
N SER A 333 33.12 -27.42 13.97
CA SER A 333 32.39 -27.60 15.23
C SER A 333 32.84 -26.58 16.30
N GLU A 334 34.05 -26.03 16.17
CA GLU A 334 34.60 -25.01 17.07
C GLU A 334 33.89 -23.64 17.02
N SER A 335 33.16 -23.31 15.95
CA SER A 335 32.65 -21.93 15.78
C SER A 335 31.43 -21.61 16.66
N PHE A 336 30.59 -22.60 16.97
CA PHE A 336 29.37 -22.38 17.76
C PHE A 336 29.67 -22.13 19.25
N SER A 337 30.67 -22.81 19.81
CA SER A 337 31.11 -22.65 21.20
C SER A 337 31.82 -21.30 21.41
N LYS A 338 32.66 -20.85 20.47
CA LYS A 338 33.30 -19.51 20.50
C LYS A 338 32.29 -18.35 20.42
N MET A 339 31.13 -18.57 19.82
CA MET A 339 30.05 -17.56 19.75
C MET A 339 29.09 -17.60 20.96
N GLY A 340 29.35 -18.45 21.97
CA GLY A 340 28.61 -18.50 23.23
C GLY A 340 27.31 -19.32 23.18
N PHE A 341 27.17 -20.23 22.22
CA PHE A 341 26.04 -21.15 22.16
C PHE A 341 26.41 -22.48 22.83
N THR A 342 25.64 -22.91 23.84
CA THR A 342 25.74 -24.25 24.41
C THR A 342 24.80 -25.22 23.71
N LYS A 343 25.30 -26.41 23.39
CA LYS A 343 24.53 -27.50 22.78
C LYS A 343 23.75 -28.24 23.88
N LYS A 344 22.43 -28.36 23.71
CA LYS A 344 21.54 -29.10 24.62
C LYS A 344 20.93 -30.30 23.92
N GLU A 345 21.03 -31.47 24.53
CA GLU A 345 20.33 -32.69 24.09
C GLU A 345 19.17 -33.01 25.02
N PHE A 346 18.14 -33.66 24.46
CA PHE A 346 16.93 -34.01 25.18
C PHE A 346 17.09 -35.37 25.86
N ASP A 347 17.11 -35.39 27.19
CA ASP A 347 17.18 -36.61 27.98
C ASP A 347 15.78 -37.23 28.08
N SER A 348 15.58 -38.36 27.39
CA SER A 348 14.31 -39.07 27.36
C SER A 348 13.89 -39.70 28.69
N GLU A 349 14.79 -39.83 29.67
CA GLU A 349 14.46 -40.40 30.98
C GLU A 349 13.92 -39.35 31.96
N ASN A 350 14.36 -38.10 31.83
CA ASN A 350 13.98 -37.00 32.73
C ASN A 350 13.11 -35.91 32.07
N GLU A 351 12.80 -36.05 30.77
CA GLU A 351 12.02 -35.09 29.96
C GLU A 351 12.54 -33.63 29.99
N GLU A 352 13.85 -33.45 30.23
CA GLU A 352 14.50 -32.14 30.29
C GLU A 352 15.69 -32.04 29.31
N LEU A 353 16.03 -30.81 28.93
CA LEU A 353 17.16 -30.50 28.04
C LEU A 353 18.43 -30.26 28.86
N VAL A 354 19.46 -31.08 28.65
CA VAL A 354 20.73 -31.05 29.40
C VAL A 354 21.87 -30.56 28.51
N ASP A 355 22.77 -29.73 29.06
CA ASP A 355 23.95 -29.22 28.34
C ASP A 355 25.00 -30.32 28.15
N VAL A 356 25.61 -30.39 26.96
CA VAL A 356 26.68 -31.33 26.61
C VAL A 356 28.04 -30.62 26.73
N GLU A 357 28.96 -31.14 27.56
CA GLU A 357 30.35 -30.68 27.63
C GLU A 357 31.20 -31.45 26.61
N GLU A 358 31.96 -30.75 25.75
CA GLU A 358 32.88 -31.35 24.76
C GLU A 358 34.29 -31.51 25.36
N GLU A 359 34.94 -32.66 25.19
CA GLU A 359 36.36 -32.88 25.52
C GLU A 359 37.27 -32.34 24.38
N GLU A 360 38.37 -31.67 24.71
CA GLU A 360 39.34 -31.13 23.75
C GLU A 360 40.21 -32.24 23.14
N ASP A 361 40.06 -32.49 21.83
CA ASP A 361 40.98 -33.35 21.06
C ASP A 361 42.28 -32.58 20.74
N THR A 362 43.40 -33.04 21.32
CA THR A 362 44.75 -32.62 20.94
C THR A 362 45.30 -33.59 19.90
N ASP A 363 45.39 -33.19 18.64
CA ASP A 363 46.36 -33.77 17.69
C ASP A 363 46.69 -32.73 16.60
N ALA A 364 47.89 -32.15 16.73
CA ALA A 364 48.49 -31.21 15.79
C ALA A 364 49.67 -31.88 15.06
N ASP A 365 49.66 -31.72 13.73
CA ASP A 365 50.80 -31.67 12.80
C ASP A 365 51.91 -32.75 12.87
N ASP A 366 51.91 -33.66 11.89
CA ASP A 366 53.14 -34.29 11.38
C ASP A 366 53.04 -34.49 9.86
N ASP A 367 53.58 -33.53 9.10
CA ASP A 367 54.00 -33.76 7.71
C ASP A 367 55.07 -32.70 7.34
N SER A 368 56.30 -32.96 7.78
CA SER A 368 57.50 -32.32 7.26
C SER A 368 58.34 -33.32 6.44
N ASP A 369 58.83 -32.83 5.30
CA ASP A 369 59.98 -33.32 4.51
C ASP A 369 59.74 -34.41 3.45
N PHE A 370 59.48 -34.00 2.19
CA PHE A 370 60.13 -34.62 1.01
C PHE A 370 60.03 -33.75 -0.27
N TYR A 371 60.95 -32.80 -0.44
CA TYR A 371 61.29 -32.23 -1.75
C TYR A 371 62.81 -32.04 -1.83
N ASP A 372 63.49 -32.96 -2.50
CA ASP A 372 64.65 -32.66 -3.35
C ASP A 372 65.02 -33.93 -4.14
N ASP A 373 65.00 -33.84 -5.48
CA ASP A 373 66.07 -34.29 -6.39
C ASP A 373 65.48 -34.64 -7.78
N MET A 374 65.60 -33.70 -8.74
CA MET A 374 65.68 -33.98 -10.18
C MET A 374 66.22 -32.72 -10.90
N PRO A 375 67.40 -32.79 -11.55
CA PRO A 375 67.81 -31.81 -12.55
C PRO A 375 67.41 -32.24 -13.98
N GLU A 376 67.08 -31.25 -14.80
CA GLU A 376 66.75 -31.35 -16.22
C GLU A 376 67.94 -31.77 -17.11
N ASP A 377 67.58 -32.47 -18.18
CA ASP A 377 68.16 -32.56 -19.52
C ASP A 377 69.61 -33.05 -19.75
N ASN A 378 69.70 -34.11 -20.57
CA ASN A 378 70.57 -34.03 -21.75
C ASN A 378 70.11 -34.92 -22.92
N PHE A 379 70.22 -34.32 -24.09
CA PHE A 379 70.11 -34.91 -25.43
C PHE A 379 71.14 -36.03 -25.68
N GLU A 380 70.75 -36.98 -26.53
CA GLU A 380 71.48 -37.60 -27.67
C GLU A 380 71.35 -39.14 -27.77
N GLU A 381 71.05 -39.54 -29.02
CA GLU A 381 70.96 -40.86 -29.68
C GLU A 381 69.84 -41.85 -29.33
#